data_AF-A0A425APS3-F1
#
_entry.id   AF-A0A425APS3-F1
#
_cell.length_a   1.000
_cell.length_b   1.000
_cell.length_c   1.000
_cell.angle_alpha   90.00
_cell.angle_beta   90.00
_cell.angle_gamma   90.00
#
_symmetry.space_group_name_H-M   'P 1'
#
loop_
_entity.id
_entity.type
_entity.pdbx_description
1 polymer ?
#
loop_
_entity_poly.entity_id
_entity_poly.type
_entity_poly.pdbx_seq_one_letter_code
_entity_poly.pdbx_strand_id
1 'polypeptide(L)'
;MAHPDYAAFKAGHLAKFAAWHTQNDLAVIQPGSRPGRLIRKWSESLLDAFKPGSLIEEYDFYQILTDYWAETLQDDVYLIAQDGWKAVKNLAEITKESDEAANLTVVFEETETDKKGKAKTKRISKKYRSEVIAPELVARRYFSDGIAKLEEKQSELERLSQELENHIEEHGGEEGALNDVLDAKGKLSAKLLKTALEESGIEEGERAVLQTTQTLMTQEKAAKDAVKTQIEALNLAVFKQFGRLSEAEIKQLAVQDKWLADLQSRIENRLENSIQQLISRLNTLEDRYRSPMAELAREVEKWQSKVNAHLENMGFGG
;
A
#
# COMPACT_ATOMS: atom_id res chain seq x y z
N MET A 1 13.82 -13.52 12.73
CA MET A 1 15.13 -13.36 12.08
C MET A 1 15.19 -14.33 10.90
N ALA A 2 15.59 -13.84 9.72
CA ALA A 2 15.53 -14.59 8.47
C ALA A 2 16.40 -15.86 8.54
N HIS A 3 15.74 -17.02 8.64
CA HIS A 3 16.41 -18.32 8.55
C HIS A 3 16.76 -18.57 7.07
N PRO A 4 18.02 -18.93 6.72
CA PRO A 4 18.41 -19.17 5.32
C PRO A 4 17.51 -20.21 4.64
N ASP A 5 17.06 -21.23 5.37
CA ASP A 5 16.13 -22.24 4.87
C ASP A 5 14.77 -21.66 4.46
N TYR A 6 14.29 -20.62 5.14
CA TYR A 6 13.06 -19.94 4.73
C TYR A 6 13.27 -19.16 3.43
N ALA A 7 14.39 -18.45 3.29
CA ALA A 7 14.70 -17.73 2.06
C ALA A 7 14.80 -18.69 0.86
N ALA A 8 15.44 -19.85 1.03
CA ALA A 8 15.50 -20.90 0.02
C ALA A 8 14.12 -21.50 -0.30
N PHE A 9 13.30 -21.75 0.72
CA PHE A 9 11.92 -22.21 0.56
C PHE A 9 11.06 -21.21 -0.23
N LYS A 10 11.09 -19.92 0.13
CA LYS A 10 10.38 -18.84 -0.57
C LYS A 10 10.85 -18.75 -2.02
N ALA A 11 12.16 -18.70 -2.25
CA ALA A 11 12.74 -18.64 -3.60
C ALA A 11 12.33 -19.85 -4.47
N GLY A 12 12.29 -21.05 -3.92
CA GLY A 12 11.84 -22.25 -4.64
C GLY A 12 10.38 -22.18 -5.09
N HIS A 13 9.48 -21.65 -4.26
CA HIS A 13 8.06 -21.47 -4.62
C HIS A 13 7.87 -20.37 -5.67
N LEU A 14 8.61 -19.26 -5.54
CA LEU A 14 8.59 -18.19 -6.53
C LEU A 14 9.17 -18.63 -7.87
N ALA A 15 10.19 -19.49 -7.89
CA ALA A 15 10.71 -20.07 -9.12
C ALA A 15 9.69 -20.97 -9.84
N LYS A 16 8.90 -21.76 -9.09
CA LYS A 16 7.79 -22.54 -9.65
C LYS A 16 6.71 -21.63 -10.25
N PHE A 17 6.34 -20.57 -9.53
CA PHE A 17 5.40 -19.56 -10.04
C PHE A 17 5.92 -18.88 -11.31
N ALA A 18 7.21 -18.53 -11.35
CA ALA A 18 7.88 -17.94 -12.51
C ALA A 18 7.81 -18.87 -13.75
N ALA A 19 8.09 -20.16 -13.55
CA ALA A 19 7.98 -21.17 -14.59
C ALA A 19 6.53 -21.32 -15.08
N TRP A 20 5.56 -21.33 -14.16
CA TRP A 20 4.15 -21.46 -14.50
C TRP A 20 3.64 -20.32 -15.40
N HIS A 21 3.95 -19.06 -15.08
CA HIS A 21 3.45 -17.96 -15.92
C HIS A 21 4.18 -17.90 -17.27
N THR A 22 5.45 -18.32 -17.32
CA THR A 22 6.21 -18.45 -18.58
C THR A 22 5.57 -19.51 -19.49
N GLN A 23 5.11 -20.63 -18.92
CA GLN A 23 4.42 -21.68 -19.66
C GLN A 23 3.04 -21.25 -20.19
N ASN A 24 2.32 -20.43 -19.44
CA ASN A 24 0.92 -20.11 -19.73
C ASN A 24 0.71 -18.88 -20.61
N ASP A 25 1.70 -17.99 -20.74
CA ASP A 25 1.66 -16.71 -21.46
C ASP A 25 0.29 -16.01 -21.37
N LEU A 26 0.08 -15.29 -20.26
CA LEU A 26 -1.16 -14.56 -20.01
C LEU A 26 -1.40 -13.43 -21.03
N ALA A 27 -0.40 -13.06 -21.85
CA ALA A 27 -0.54 -12.03 -22.88
C ALA A 27 -1.14 -12.55 -24.20
N VAL A 28 -1.32 -13.87 -24.35
CA VAL A 28 -1.84 -14.51 -25.58
C VAL A 28 -3.34 -14.29 -25.81
N ILE A 29 -4.02 -13.59 -24.89
CA ILE A 29 -5.44 -13.27 -25.00
C ILE A 29 -5.66 -12.41 -26.25
N GLN A 30 -6.70 -12.75 -27.00
CA GLN A 30 -7.08 -12.07 -28.23
C GLN A 30 -8.61 -12.06 -28.37
N PRO A 31 -9.18 -11.15 -29.19
CA PRO A 31 -10.62 -11.10 -29.41
C PRO A 31 -11.21 -12.47 -29.78
N GLY A 32 -12.28 -12.88 -29.08
CA GLY A 32 -12.91 -14.20 -29.22
C GLY A 32 -12.28 -15.32 -28.38
N SER A 33 -11.24 -15.02 -27.58
CA SER A 33 -10.76 -15.91 -26.53
C SER A 33 -11.91 -16.26 -25.57
N ARG A 34 -11.86 -17.43 -24.95
CA ARG A 34 -12.88 -17.86 -23.98
C ARG A 34 -12.31 -17.79 -22.56
N PRO A 35 -12.59 -16.73 -21.78
CA PRO A 35 -12.04 -16.53 -20.44
C PRO A 35 -12.19 -17.75 -19.53
N GLY A 36 -13.38 -18.38 -19.53
CA GLY A 36 -13.63 -19.60 -18.76
C GLY A 36 -12.72 -20.80 -19.10
N ARG A 37 -12.21 -20.90 -20.34
CA ARG A 37 -11.21 -21.93 -20.69
C ARG A 37 -9.80 -21.55 -20.27
N LEU A 38 -9.48 -20.26 -20.30
CA LEU A 38 -8.18 -19.74 -19.88
C LEU A 38 -7.99 -19.97 -18.38
N ILE A 39 -8.93 -19.53 -17.54
CA ILE A 39 -8.84 -19.74 -16.09
C ILE A 39 -8.74 -21.22 -15.74
N ARG A 40 -9.54 -22.08 -16.38
CA ARG A 40 -9.44 -23.53 -16.16
C ARG A 40 -8.05 -24.08 -16.47
N LYS A 41 -7.48 -23.73 -17.63
CA LYS A 41 -6.11 -24.13 -18.03
C LYS A 41 -5.07 -23.60 -17.05
N TRP A 42 -5.19 -22.33 -16.68
CA TRP A 42 -4.26 -21.65 -15.77
C TRP A 42 -4.31 -22.28 -14.37
N SER A 43 -5.48 -22.53 -13.83
CA SER A 43 -5.68 -23.18 -12.53
C SER A 43 -5.23 -24.64 -12.52
N GLU A 44 -5.55 -25.44 -13.55
CA GLU A 44 -5.10 -26.84 -13.66
C GLU A 44 -3.57 -26.93 -13.75
N SER A 45 -2.94 -26.10 -14.58
CA SER A 45 -1.47 -26.06 -14.71
C SER A 45 -0.78 -25.47 -13.47
N LEU A 46 -1.43 -24.58 -12.73
CA LEU A 46 -0.92 -24.06 -11.46
C LEU A 46 -0.91 -25.17 -10.41
N LEU A 47 -2.00 -25.91 -10.29
CA LEU A 47 -2.07 -27.06 -9.40
C LEU A 47 -0.97 -28.09 -9.73
N ASP A 48 -0.78 -28.39 -11.02
CA ASP A 48 0.29 -29.29 -11.46
C ASP A 48 1.70 -28.78 -11.12
N ALA A 49 1.95 -27.47 -11.21
CA ALA A 49 3.24 -26.87 -10.86
C ALA A 49 3.58 -26.97 -9.36
N PHE A 50 2.55 -27.10 -8.51
CA PHE A 50 2.69 -27.16 -7.06
C PHE A 50 2.45 -28.54 -6.43
N LYS A 51 2.24 -29.60 -7.25
CA LYS A 51 2.12 -31.03 -6.88
C LYS A 51 3.11 -31.54 -5.81
N PRO A 52 2.83 -32.67 -5.12
CA PRO A 52 3.12 -32.79 -3.70
C PRO A 52 4.61 -32.88 -3.39
N GLY A 53 5.02 -32.05 -2.43
CA GLY A 53 6.40 -31.94 -1.95
C GLY A 53 6.67 -30.69 -1.12
N SER A 54 5.63 -29.96 -0.67
CA SER A 54 5.76 -28.71 0.08
C SER A 54 4.98 -28.76 1.40
N LEU A 55 5.40 -27.91 2.35
CA LEU A 55 4.72 -27.63 3.61
C LEU A 55 3.36 -26.93 3.42
N ILE A 56 3.05 -26.49 2.20
CA ILE A 56 1.85 -25.75 1.83
C ILE A 56 0.98 -26.62 0.94
N GLU A 57 -0.34 -26.56 1.18
CA GLU A 57 -1.30 -27.34 0.42
C GLU A 57 -1.40 -26.79 -1.01
N GLU A 58 -1.38 -27.70 -1.99
CA GLU A 58 -1.44 -27.35 -3.42
C GLU A 58 -2.69 -26.52 -3.76
N TYR A 59 -3.76 -26.79 -3.02
CA TYR A 59 -5.04 -26.09 -3.13
C TYR A 59 -4.93 -24.61 -2.73
N ASP A 60 -3.96 -24.22 -1.91
CA ASP A 60 -3.76 -22.82 -1.54
C ASP A 60 -3.41 -21.94 -2.74
N PHE A 61 -2.57 -22.44 -3.65
CA PHE A 61 -2.18 -21.73 -4.86
C PHE A 61 -3.34 -21.65 -5.86
N TYR A 62 -4.09 -22.75 -5.99
CA TYR A 62 -5.32 -22.77 -6.76
C TYR A 62 -6.31 -21.71 -6.24
N GLN A 63 -6.52 -21.67 -4.93
CA GLN A 63 -7.44 -20.74 -4.29
C GLN A 63 -7.03 -19.29 -4.49
N ILE A 64 -5.74 -18.96 -4.34
CA ILE A 64 -5.20 -17.62 -4.63
C ILE A 64 -5.57 -17.16 -6.04
N LEU A 65 -5.38 -18.01 -7.04
CA LEU A 65 -5.72 -17.66 -8.42
C LEU A 65 -7.23 -17.53 -8.63
N THR A 66 -8.04 -18.44 -8.06
CA THR A 66 -9.50 -18.36 -8.24
C THR A 66 -10.13 -17.19 -7.51
N ASP A 67 -9.61 -16.81 -6.35
CA ASP A 67 -10.04 -15.62 -5.61
C ASP A 67 -9.68 -14.36 -6.40
N TYR A 68 -8.42 -14.26 -6.85
CA TYR A 68 -7.99 -13.12 -7.67
C TYR A 68 -8.75 -13.03 -8.99
N TRP A 69 -9.07 -14.17 -9.59
CA TRP A 69 -9.96 -14.25 -10.76
C TRP A 69 -11.30 -13.61 -10.46
N ALA A 70 -11.99 -14.04 -9.41
CA ALA A 70 -13.32 -13.54 -9.06
C ALA A 70 -13.30 -12.05 -8.67
N GLU A 71 -12.24 -11.58 -8.03
CA GLU A 71 -12.13 -10.20 -7.53
C GLU A 71 -11.78 -9.18 -8.62
N THR A 72 -10.93 -9.52 -9.59
CA THR A 72 -10.35 -8.52 -10.51
C THR A 72 -9.99 -9.07 -11.88
N LEU A 73 -9.26 -10.19 -11.94
CA LEU A 73 -8.67 -10.67 -13.20
C LEU A 73 -9.73 -11.08 -14.22
N GLN A 74 -10.90 -11.56 -13.77
CA GLN A 74 -12.00 -11.93 -14.65
C GLN A 74 -12.40 -10.77 -15.56
N ASP A 75 -12.71 -9.60 -14.99
CA ASP A 75 -13.24 -8.46 -15.74
C ASP A 75 -12.22 -7.94 -16.76
N ASP A 76 -10.94 -7.88 -16.37
CA ASP A 76 -9.86 -7.51 -17.28
C ASP A 76 -9.75 -8.47 -18.48
N VAL A 77 -9.80 -9.79 -18.21
CA VAL A 77 -9.68 -10.82 -19.25
C VAL A 77 -10.89 -10.82 -20.17
N TYR A 78 -12.10 -10.59 -19.66
CA TYR A 78 -13.30 -10.43 -20.50
C TYR A 78 -13.21 -9.18 -21.39
N LEU A 79 -12.78 -8.04 -20.85
CA LEU A 79 -12.58 -6.81 -21.62
C LEU A 79 -11.58 -7.03 -22.77
N ILE A 80 -10.45 -7.68 -22.49
CA ILE A 80 -9.44 -7.98 -23.53
C ILE A 80 -9.97 -9.01 -24.55
N ALA A 81 -10.71 -10.02 -24.10
CA ALA A 81 -11.29 -11.02 -24.99
C ALA A 81 -12.40 -10.47 -25.89
N GLN A 82 -13.02 -9.34 -25.51
CA GLN A 82 -14.04 -8.67 -26.31
C GLN A 82 -13.43 -7.59 -27.22
N ASP A 83 -12.70 -6.64 -26.64
CA ASP A 83 -12.29 -5.40 -27.31
C ASP A 83 -10.79 -5.36 -27.64
N GLY A 84 -10.03 -6.36 -27.18
CA GLY A 84 -8.60 -6.48 -27.42
C GLY A 84 -7.74 -5.61 -26.51
N TRP A 85 -6.42 -5.82 -26.57
CA TRP A 85 -5.45 -5.14 -25.71
C TRP A 85 -5.49 -3.61 -25.81
N LYS A 86 -5.81 -3.04 -26.96
CA LYS A 86 -5.85 -1.57 -27.11
C LYS A 86 -6.96 -0.91 -26.29
N ALA A 87 -8.03 -1.63 -25.95
CA ALA A 87 -9.13 -1.09 -25.14
C ALA A 87 -8.74 -0.88 -23.67
N VAL A 88 -7.75 -1.63 -23.19
CA VAL A 88 -7.26 -1.64 -21.80
C VAL A 88 -6.73 -0.26 -21.35
N LYS A 89 -6.21 0.55 -22.29
CA LYS A 89 -5.69 1.90 -22.00
C LYS A 89 -6.74 3.01 -22.11
N ASN A 90 -7.99 2.68 -22.41
CA ASN A 90 -9.04 3.68 -22.54
C ASN A 90 -9.30 4.35 -21.17
N LEU A 91 -9.51 5.67 -21.23
CA LEU A 91 -9.88 6.49 -20.07
C LEU A 91 -11.30 7.01 -20.31
N ALA A 92 -12.26 6.49 -19.53
CA ALA A 92 -13.63 6.97 -19.53
C ALA A 92 -13.71 8.28 -18.73
N GLU A 93 -14.27 9.35 -19.30
CA GLU A 93 -14.51 10.61 -18.56
C GLU A 93 -15.74 10.43 -17.65
N ILE A 94 -15.57 10.61 -16.35
CA ILE A 94 -16.64 10.50 -15.35
C ILE A 94 -17.36 11.84 -15.26
N THR A 95 -18.63 11.84 -15.70
CA THR A 95 -19.52 12.99 -15.58
C THR A 95 -20.20 13.02 -14.22
N LYS A 96 -20.86 14.14 -13.87
CA LYS A 96 -21.56 14.31 -12.58
C LYS A 96 -22.73 13.34 -12.37
N GLU A 97 -23.17 12.68 -13.42
CA GLU A 97 -24.33 11.76 -13.43
C GLU A 97 -23.90 10.29 -13.28
N SER A 98 -22.59 10.02 -13.29
CA SER A 98 -22.04 8.69 -13.10
C SER A 98 -21.77 8.41 -11.62
N ASP A 99 -22.23 7.26 -11.14
CA ASP A 99 -21.96 6.75 -9.79
C ASP A 99 -20.56 6.11 -9.67
N GLU A 100 -19.78 6.08 -10.74
CA GLU A 100 -18.47 5.42 -10.76
C GLU A 100 -17.37 6.27 -10.13
N ALA A 101 -16.53 5.61 -9.32
CA ALA A 101 -15.35 6.25 -8.75
C ALA A 101 -14.28 6.50 -9.81
N ALA A 102 -13.79 7.74 -9.89
CA ALA A 102 -12.66 8.10 -10.72
C ALA A 102 -11.34 7.66 -10.07
N ASN A 103 -10.41 7.16 -10.88
CA ASN A 103 -9.05 6.82 -10.45
C ASN A 103 -7.98 7.77 -10.99
N LEU A 104 -8.36 8.76 -11.82
CA LEU A 104 -7.47 9.82 -12.29
C LEU A 104 -8.19 11.15 -12.32
N THR A 105 -7.61 12.18 -11.71
CA THR A 105 -8.12 13.56 -11.80
C THR A 105 -7.08 14.43 -12.49
N VAL A 106 -7.47 15.08 -13.59
CA VAL A 106 -6.60 15.91 -14.42
C VAL A 106 -7.12 17.34 -14.43
N VAL A 107 -6.24 18.29 -14.18
CA VAL A 107 -6.55 19.71 -14.24
C VAL A 107 -5.99 20.27 -15.55
N PHE A 108 -6.88 20.87 -16.34
CA PHE A 108 -6.54 21.59 -17.56
C PHE A 108 -6.61 23.10 -17.30
N GLU A 109 -5.72 23.84 -17.94
CA GLU A 109 -5.73 25.30 -17.93
C GLU A 109 -6.10 25.79 -19.33
N GLU A 110 -7.25 26.45 -19.44
CA GLU A 110 -7.74 27.05 -20.68
C GLU A 110 -7.72 28.57 -20.57
N THR A 111 -7.45 29.25 -21.67
CA THR A 111 -7.48 30.72 -21.72
C THR A 111 -8.83 31.17 -22.25
N GLU A 112 -9.64 31.79 -21.40
CA GLU A 112 -10.89 32.44 -21.80
C GLU A 112 -10.74 33.97 -21.75
N THR A 113 -11.32 34.68 -22.71
CA THR A 113 -11.45 36.13 -22.64
C THR A 113 -12.65 36.51 -21.79
N ASP A 114 -12.44 37.36 -20.79
CA ASP A 114 -13.53 37.90 -19.99
C ASP A 114 -14.42 38.86 -20.81
N LYS A 115 -15.55 39.27 -20.24
CA LYS A 115 -16.48 40.23 -20.87
C LYS A 115 -15.85 41.62 -21.15
N LYS A 116 -14.61 41.86 -20.71
CA LYS A 116 -13.83 43.10 -20.90
C LYS A 116 -12.61 42.88 -21.80
N GLY A 117 -12.50 41.74 -22.47
CA GLY A 117 -11.40 41.42 -23.40
C GLY A 117 -10.07 41.06 -22.74
N LYS A 118 -10.02 40.82 -21.42
CA LYS A 118 -8.81 40.34 -20.74
C LYS A 118 -8.74 38.82 -20.75
N ALA A 119 -7.57 38.29 -21.09
CA ALA A 119 -7.28 36.86 -20.97
C ALA A 119 -7.31 36.44 -19.49
N LYS A 120 -8.09 35.41 -19.18
CA LYS A 120 -8.21 34.80 -17.87
C LYS A 120 -7.95 33.31 -17.99
N THR A 121 -7.06 32.79 -17.16
CA THR A 121 -6.83 31.34 -17.05
C THR A 121 -7.98 30.72 -16.27
N LYS A 122 -8.72 29.82 -16.91
CA LYS A 122 -9.75 29.00 -16.31
C LYS A 122 -9.18 27.61 -16.06
N ARG A 123 -9.30 27.13 -14.83
CA ARG A 123 -8.89 25.79 -14.44
C ARG A 123 -10.10 24.86 -14.49
N ILE A 124 -10.03 23.82 -15.31
CA ILE A 124 -11.08 22.82 -15.48
C ILE A 124 -10.54 21.50 -14.95
N SER A 125 -11.19 20.96 -13.92
CA SER A 125 -10.86 19.64 -13.38
C SER A 125 -11.77 18.59 -14.02
N LYS A 126 -11.17 17.59 -14.66
CA LYS A 126 -11.85 16.45 -15.25
C LYS A 126 -11.44 15.17 -14.53
N LYS A 127 -12.41 14.28 -14.36
CA LYS A 127 -12.24 12.99 -13.71
C LYS A 127 -12.29 11.90 -14.76
N TYR A 128 -11.37 10.95 -14.68
CA TYR A 128 -11.26 9.81 -15.57
C TYR A 128 -11.21 8.51 -14.78
N ARG A 129 -11.69 7.45 -15.43
CA ARG A 129 -11.60 6.08 -14.95
C ARG A 129 -10.92 5.21 -16.01
N SER A 130 -9.87 4.50 -15.60
CA SER A 130 -9.34 3.36 -16.34
C SER A 130 -9.84 2.07 -15.68
N GLU A 131 -10.44 1.17 -16.45
CA GLU A 131 -10.93 -0.11 -15.89
C GLU A 131 -9.79 -1.07 -15.54
N VAL A 132 -8.80 -1.20 -16.43
CA VAL A 132 -7.78 -2.25 -16.29
C VAL A 132 -6.45 -1.71 -15.78
N ILE A 133 -5.85 -0.72 -16.46
CA ILE A 133 -4.54 -0.19 -16.07
C ILE A 133 -4.74 0.95 -15.06
N ALA A 134 -4.49 0.66 -13.78
CA ALA A 134 -4.52 1.69 -12.75
C ALA A 134 -3.48 2.80 -13.05
N PRO A 135 -3.85 4.10 -12.96
CA PRO A 135 -2.95 5.22 -13.21
C PRO A 135 -1.66 5.18 -12.37
N GLU A 136 -1.74 4.61 -11.16
CA GLU A 136 -0.61 4.40 -10.27
C GLU A 136 0.45 3.47 -10.88
N LEU A 137 0.05 2.47 -11.67
CA LEU A 137 1.00 1.58 -12.36
C LEU A 137 1.78 2.33 -13.44
N VAL A 138 1.10 3.20 -14.20
CA VAL A 138 1.74 4.07 -15.18
C VAL A 138 2.67 5.07 -14.47
N ALA A 139 2.23 5.65 -13.35
CA ALA A 139 3.04 6.55 -12.55
C ALA A 139 4.32 5.87 -12.06
N ARG A 140 4.21 4.67 -11.44
CA ARG A 140 5.36 3.92 -10.92
C ARG A 140 6.35 3.54 -12.02
N ARG A 141 5.86 3.13 -13.19
CA ARG A 141 6.72 2.66 -14.29
C ARG A 141 7.45 3.78 -15.02
N TYR A 142 6.79 4.91 -15.27
CA TYR A 142 7.33 5.97 -16.14
C TYR A 142 7.73 7.25 -15.41
N PHE A 143 7.27 7.44 -14.17
CA PHE A 143 7.40 8.69 -13.43
C PHE A 143 7.87 8.46 -11.98
N SER A 144 8.76 7.49 -11.77
CA SER A 144 9.37 7.21 -10.46
C SER A 144 9.98 8.45 -9.80
N ASP A 145 10.70 9.27 -10.57
CA ASP A 145 11.29 10.52 -10.08
C ASP A 145 10.23 11.55 -9.68
N GLY A 146 9.08 11.53 -10.36
CA GLY A 146 7.94 12.38 -10.05
C GLY A 146 7.24 11.97 -8.76
N ILE A 147 7.19 10.66 -8.49
CA ILE A 147 6.68 10.08 -7.24
C ILE A 147 7.64 10.40 -6.09
N ALA A 148 8.95 10.17 -6.25
CA ALA A 148 9.94 10.46 -5.21
C ALA A 148 9.92 11.95 -4.80
N LYS A 149 9.80 12.87 -5.77
CA LYS A 149 9.63 14.30 -5.50
C LYS A 149 8.31 14.64 -4.81
N LEU A 150 7.26 13.88 -5.07
CA LEU A 150 5.98 14.06 -4.39
C LEU A 150 6.08 13.61 -2.92
N GLU A 151 6.71 12.45 -2.67
CA GLU A 151 6.96 11.92 -1.34
C GLU A 151 7.84 12.88 -0.51
N GLU A 152 8.90 13.44 -1.10
CA GLU A 152 9.74 14.46 -0.45
C GLU A 152 8.92 15.68 -0.01
N LYS A 153 8.06 16.20 -0.89
CA LYS A 153 7.19 17.35 -0.57
C LYS A 153 6.12 17.01 0.46
N GLN A 154 5.61 15.78 0.46
CA GLN A 154 4.64 15.31 1.46
C GLN A 154 5.30 15.20 2.83
N SER A 155 6.53 14.67 2.90
CA SER A 155 7.29 14.60 4.13
C SER A 155 7.61 16.00 4.69
N GLU A 156 7.97 16.95 3.83
CA GLU A 156 8.18 18.34 4.27
C GLU A 156 6.88 19.01 4.76
N LEU A 157 5.74 18.74 4.11
CA LEU A 157 4.45 19.21 4.58
C LEU A 157 4.11 18.61 5.96
N GLU A 158 4.29 17.31 6.14
CA GLU A 158 4.04 16.64 7.42
C GLU A 158 4.95 17.18 8.53
N ARG A 159 6.23 17.42 8.23
CA ARG A 159 7.17 18.06 9.15
C ARG A 159 6.70 19.45 9.59
N LEU A 160 6.29 20.29 8.63
CA LEU A 160 5.79 21.64 8.91
C LEU A 160 4.47 21.62 9.68
N SER A 161 3.56 20.69 9.36
CA SER A 161 2.30 20.52 10.10
C SER A 161 2.57 20.10 11.56
N GLN A 162 3.50 19.18 11.80
CA GLN A 162 3.88 18.77 13.16
C GLN A 162 4.55 19.92 13.93
N GLU A 163 5.44 20.68 13.29
CA GLU A 163 6.10 21.84 13.89
C GLU A 163 5.07 22.92 14.28
N LEU A 164 4.09 23.17 13.41
CA LEU A 164 2.98 24.08 13.70
C LEU A 164 2.09 23.58 14.84
N GLU A 165 1.75 22.28 14.86
CA GLU A 165 0.94 21.68 15.91
C GLU A 165 1.63 21.81 17.27
N ASN A 166 2.91 21.42 17.36
CA ASN A 166 3.70 21.55 18.60
C ASN A 166 3.77 23.02 19.07
N HIS A 167 4.01 23.96 18.16
CA HIS A 167 4.07 25.38 18.49
C HIS A 167 2.72 25.93 18.97
N ILE A 168 1.61 25.44 18.42
CA ILE A 168 0.25 25.78 18.88
C ILE A 168 -0.02 25.16 20.26
N GLU A 169 0.40 23.92 20.52
CA GLU A 169 0.22 23.29 21.83
C GLU A 169 1.03 23.98 22.93
N GLU A 170 2.28 24.37 22.65
CA GLU A 170 3.15 25.06 23.60
C GLU A 170 2.66 26.47 23.95
N HIS A 171 2.03 27.17 23.00
CA HIS A 171 1.67 28.58 23.14
C HIS A 171 0.16 28.88 23.08
N GLY A 172 -0.69 27.85 23.01
CA GLY A 172 -2.15 27.96 22.89
C GLY A 172 -2.92 27.65 24.17
N GLY A 173 -2.25 27.36 25.28
CA GLY A 173 -2.88 27.20 26.60
C GLY A 173 -3.49 28.50 27.16
N GLU A 174 -4.20 28.42 28.29
CA GLU A 174 -4.91 29.58 28.88
C GLU A 174 -4.00 30.79 29.19
N GLU A 175 -2.71 30.56 29.45
CA GLU A 175 -1.68 31.60 29.66
C GLU A 175 -0.79 31.83 28.42
N GLY A 176 -1.13 31.24 27.27
CA GLY A 176 -0.34 31.28 26.05
C GLY A 176 -0.71 32.44 25.13
N ALA A 177 0.30 33.06 24.51
CA ALA A 177 0.15 34.21 23.61
C ALA A 177 -0.80 33.98 22.41
N LEU A 178 -1.10 32.72 22.06
CA LEU A 178 -2.01 32.38 20.96
C LEU A 178 -3.48 32.32 21.38
N ASN A 179 -3.78 32.21 22.68
CA ASN A 179 -5.15 32.08 23.20
C ASN A 179 -5.99 33.33 22.86
N ASP A 180 -5.39 34.52 22.97
CA ASP A 180 -6.05 35.80 22.69
C ASP A 180 -6.33 36.05 21.20
N VAL A 181 -5.75 35.22 20.32
CA VAL A 181 -5.83 35.36 18.85
C VAL A 181 -6.74 34.29 18.22
N LEU A 182 -7.38 33.47 19.04
CA LEU A 182 -8.35 32.47 18.60
C LEU A 182 -9.68 33.11 18.17
N ASP A 183 -10.34 32.51 17.18
CA ASP A 183 -11.73 32.89 16.85
C ASP A 183 -12.73 32.40 17.91
N ALA A 184 -14.00 32.79 17.78
CA ALA A 184 -15.08 32.36 18.69
C ALA A 184 -15.32 30.83 18.74
N LYS A 185 -14.61 30.04 17.92
CA LYS A 185 -14.63 28.58 17.88
C LYS A 185 -13.29 27.96 18.30
N GLY A 186 -12.37 28.76 18.86
CA GLY A 186 -11.05 28.29 19.28
C GLY A 186 -10.10 27.99 18.12
N LYS A 187 -10.30 28.57 16.94
CA LYS A 187 -9.43 28.35 15.77
C LYS A 187 -8.56 29.55 15.46
N LEU A 188 -7.28 29.28 15.24
CA LEU A 188 -6.32 30.25 14.75
C LEU A 188 -6.52 30.48 13.24
N SER A 189 -6.33 31.72 12.78
CA SER A 189 -6.30 32.02 11.34
C SER A 189 -5.20 33.02 11.00
N ALA A 190 -4.63 32.90 9.80
CA ALA A 190 -3.59 33.81 9.32
C ALA A 190 -4.03 35.29 9.33
N LYS A 191 -5.34 35.55 9.20
CA LYS A 191 -5.90 36.91 9.28
C LYS A 191 -5.87 37.45 10.71
N LEU A 192 -6.26 36.62 11.69
CA LEU A 192 -6.27 37.01 13.10
C LEU A 192 -4.85 37.27 13.60
N LEU A 193 -3.89 36.39 13.27
CA LEU A 193 -2.47 36.62 13.57
C LEU A 193 -1.94 37.93 12.99
N LYS A 194 -2.34 38.26 11.76
CA LYS A 194 -1.91 39.50 11.13
C LYS A 194 -2.48 40.72 11.85
N THR A 195 -3.75 40.68 12.24
CA THR A 195 -4.38 41.76 13.02
C THR A 195 -3.73 41.90 14.40
N ALA A 196 -3.50 40.79 15.10
CA ALA A 196 -2.82 40.80 16.39
C ALA A 196 -1.43 41.42 16.29
N LEU A 197 -0.63 41.10 15.27
CA LEU A 197 0.71 41.67 15.05
C LEU A 197 0.74 43.18 14.72
N GLU A 198 -0.40 43.75 14.30
CA GLU A 198 -0.56 45.18 14.03
C GLU A 198 -0.92 45.98 15.30
N GLU A 199 -1.25 45.32 16.41
CA GLU A 199 -1.57 45.98 17.67
C GLU A 199 -0.33 46.59 18.35
N SER A 200 -0.55 47.73 19.01
CA SER A 200 0.50 48.46 19.72
C SER A 200 0.54 48.03 21.18
N GLY A 201 1.72 47.66 21.69
CA GLY A 201 1.91 47.30 23.11
C GLY A 201 2.03 45.80 23.41
N ILE A 202 2.18 44.96 22.39
CA ILE A 202 2.46 43.52 22.53
C ILE A 202 3.86 43.34 23.15
N GLU A 203 3.99 42.43 24.10
CA GLU A 203 5.30 42.06 24.64
C GLU A 203 6.18 41.43 23.55
N GLU A 204 7.50 41.69 23.59
CA GLU A 204 8.42 41.21 22.55
C GLU A 204 8.40 39.67 22.43
N GLY A 205 8.21 38.96 23.55
CA GLY A 205 8.08 37.50 23.58
C GLY A 205 6.82 36.99 22.89
N GLU A 206 5.67 37.60 23.17
CA GLU A 206 4.39 37.26 22.52
C GLU A 206 4.42 37.59 21.02
N ARG A 207 5.01 38.74 20.68
CA ARG A 207 5.21 39.15 19.29
C ARG A 207 6.03 38.11 18.51
N ALA A 208 7.11 37.59 19.11
CA ALA A 208 7.94 36.55 18.51
C ALA A 208 7.15 35.25 18.28
N VAL A 209 6.35 34.82 19.26
CA VAL A 209 5.47 33.63 19.14
C VAL A 209 4.49 33.80 17.98
N LEU A 210 3.80 34.95 17.89
CA LEU A 210 2.84 35.25 16.83
C LEU A 210 3.49 35.30 15.44
N GLN A 211 4.71 35.83 15.33
CA GLN A 211 5.47 35.84 14.07
C GLN A 211 5.90 34.45 13.64
N THR A 212 6.36 33.62 14.58
CA THR A 212 6.70 32.21 14.31
C THR A 212 5.47 31.45 13.83
N THR A 213 4.32 31.58 14.50
CA THR A 213 3.07 30.93 14.07
C THR A 213 2.64 31.39 12.68
N GLN A 214 2.72 32.70 12.39
CA GLN A 214 2.38 33.22 11.06
C GLN A 214 3.30 32.67 9.97
N THR A 215 4.59 32.53 10.29
CA THR A 215 5.59 31.98 9.37
C THR A 215 5.31 30.51 9.08
N LEU A 216 5.10 29.70 10.12
CA LEU A 216 4.78 28.27 10.01
C LEU A 216 3.49 28.04 9.22
N MET A 217 2.41 28.79 9.51
CA MET A 217 1.16 28.70 8.73
C MET A 217 1.35 29.07 7.24
N THR A 218 2.24 30.04 6.96
CA THR A 218 2.53 30.45 5.58
C THR A 218 3.34 29.38 4.85
N GLN A 219 4.33 28.79 5.52
CA GLN A 219 5.16 27.71 4.99
C GLN A 219 4.34 26.43 4.76
N GLU A 220 3.51 26.02 5.72
CA GLU A 220 2.62 24.86 5.61
C GLU A 220 1.67 25.03 4.41
N LYS A 221 1.06 26.22 4.27
CA LYS A 221 0.20 26.52 3.12
C LYS A 221 0.97 26.43 1.80
N ALA A 222 2.17 27.00 1.73
CA ALA A 222 3.01 26.93 0.53
C ALA A 222 3.42 25.49 0.19
N ALA A 223 3.77 24.69 1.19
CA ALA A 223 4.08 23.26 1.04
C ALA A 223 2.87 22.48 0.54
N LYS A 224 1.68 22.74 1.10
CA LYS A 224 0.41 22.15 0.66
C LYS A 224 0.08 22.48 -0.80
N ASP A 225 0.24 23.74 -1.19
CA ASP A 225 0.05 24.17 -2.57
C ASP A 225 1.09 23.54 -3.52
N ALA A 226 2.34 23.36 -3.06
CA ALA A 226 3.39 22.67 -3.82
C ALA A 226 3.09 21.18 -4.01
N VAL A 227 2.62 20.48 -2.98
CA VAL A 227 2.15 19.08 -3.06
C VAL A 227 1.01 18.97 -4.07
N LYS A 228 0.00 19.84 -3.95
CA LYS A 228 -1.13 19.86 -4.88
C LYS A 228 -0.68 20.07 -6.33
N THR A 229 0.21 21.03 -6.56
CA THR A 229 0.75 21.33 -7.90
C THR A 229 1.53 20.14 -8.46
N GLN A 230 2.33 19.46 -7.62
CA GLN A 230 3.07 18.26 -8.03
C GLN A 230 2.14 17.10 -8.38
N ILE A 231 1.07 16.88 -7.62
CA ILE A 231 0.03 15.87 -7.91
C ILE A 231 -0.64 16.17 -9.26
N GLU A 232 -1.06 17.42 -9.48
CA GLU A 232 -1.70 17.82 -10.74
C GLU A 232 -0.76 17.64 -11.95
N ALA A 233 0.52 17.98 -11.79
CA ALA A 233 1.53 17.79 -12.83
C ALA A 233 1.78 16.30 -13.13
N LEU A 234 1.89 15.46 -12.09
CA LEU A 234 2.07 14.02 -12.23
C LEU A 234 0.85 13.38 -12.90
N ASN A 235 -0.37 13.71 -12.46
CA ASN A 235 -1.60 13.18 -13.04
C ASN A 235 -1.76 13.58 -14.52
N LEU A 236 -1.41 14.82 -14.87
CA LEU A 236 -1.42 15.26 -16.27
C LEU A 236 -0.39 14.52 -17.12
N ALA A 237 0.80 14.25 -16.57
CA ALA A 237 1.83 13.47 -17.26
C ALA A 237 1.38 12.01 -17.48
N VAL A 238 0.80 11.39 -16.44
CA VAL A 238 0.20 10.05 -16.51
C VAL A 238 -0.91 10.00 -17.55
N PHE A 239 -1.84 10.95 -17.53
CA PHE A 239 -2.91 11.06 -18.52
C PHE A 239 -2.38 11.11 -19.96
N LYS A 240 -1.36 11.94 -20.21
CA LYS A 240 -0.71 12.01 -21.54
C LYS A 240 -0.02 10.70 -21.91
N GLN A 241 0.54 9.99 -20.94
CA GLN A 241 1.22 8.72 -21.17
C GLN A 241 0.23 7.62 -21.60
N PHE A 242 -0.97 7.56 -21.04
CA PHE A 242 -2.02 6.62 -21.49
C PHE A 242 -2.25 6.71 -23.01
N GLY A 243 -2.29 7.93 -23.56
CA GLY A 243 -2.43 8.14 -25.01
C GLY A 243 -1.29 7.56 -25.85
N ARG A 244 -0.10 7.41 -25.27
CA ARG A 244 1.14 6.97 -25.95
C ARG A 244 1.44 5.49 -25.80
N LEU A 245 0.80 4.79 -24.86
CA LEU A 245 1.06 3.38 -24.59
C LEU A 245 0.86 2.52 -25.85
N SER A 246 1.90 1.80 -26.22
CA SER A 246 1.90 0.74 -27.24
C SER A 246 1.28 -0.53 -26.69
N GLU A 247 0.88 -1.45 -27.59
CA GLU A 247 0.29 -2.72 -27.17
C GLU A 247 1.24 -3.58 -26.31
N ALA A 248 2.55 -3.55 -26.61
CA ALA A 248 3.55 -4.26 -25.82
C ALA A 248 3.65 -3.68 -24.39
N GLU A 249 3.62 -2.36 -24.25
CA GLU A 249 3.63 -1.70 -22.94
C GLU A 249 2.34 -1.94 -22.17
N ILE A 250 1.19 -2.00 -22.85
CA ILE A 250 -0.11 -2.36 -22.23
C ILE A 250 -0.04 -3.78 -21.67
N LYS A 251 0.43 -4.75 -22.46
CA LYS A 251 0.60 -6.14 -22.02
C LYS A 251 1.54 -6.22 -20.81
N GLN A 252 2.63 -5.46 -20.83
CA GLN A 252 3.54 -5.40 -19.70
C GLN A 252 2.87 -4.85 -18.43
N LEU A 253 2.17 -3.72 -18.53
CA LEU A 253 1.50 -3.09 -17.38
C LEU A 253 0.39 -3.99 -16.80
N ALA A 254 -0.45 -4.57 -17.66
CA ALA A 254 -1.56 -5.41 -17.22
C ALA A 254 -1.10 -6.78 -16.74
N VAL A 255 -0.24 -7.48 -17.49
CA VAL A 255 0.16 -8.84 -17.13
C VAL A 255 1.21 -8.83 -16.03
N GLN A 256 2.31 -8.10 -16.20
CA GLN A 256 3.45 -8.16 -15.28
C GLN A 256 3.21 -7.28 -14.06
N ASP A 257 2.90 -6.00 -14.28
CA ASP A 257 2.86 -5.01 -13.20
C ASP A 257 1.54 -5.05 -12.40
N LYS A 258 0.46 -5.60 -12.96
CA LYS A 258 -0.84 -5.79 -12.26
C LYS A 258 -1.06 -7.26 -11.87
N TRP A 259 -1.29 -8.15 -12.84
CA TRP A 259 -1.77 -9.51 -12.55
C TRP A 259 -0.74 -10.39 -11.84
N LEU A 260 0.47 -10.48 -12.40
CA LEU A 260 1.52 -11.33 -11.84
C LEU A 260 2.10 -10.74 -10.56
N ALA A 261 2.25 -9.42 -10.47
CA ALA A 261 2.66 -8.75 -9.25
C ALA A 261 1.69 -9.01 -8.07
N ASP A 262 0.37 -8.95 -8.30
CA ASP A 262 -0.63 -9.21 -7.26
C ASP A 262 -0.63 -10.69 -6.85
N LEU A 263 -0.66 -11.60 -7.82
CA LEU A 263 -0.58 -13.05 -7.56
C LEU A 263 0.70 -13.43 -6.81
N GLN A 264 1.85 -12.88 -7.21
CA GLN A 264 3.11 -13.10 -6.51
C GLN A 264 3.03 -12.60 -5.06
N SER A 265 2.53 -11.38 -4.83
CA SER A 265 2.35 -10.82 -3.49
C SER A 265 1.47 -11.72 -2.60
N ARG A 266 0.33 -12.20 -3.13
CA ARG A 266 -0.55 -13.14 -2.42
C ARG A 266 0.14 -14.46 -2.09
N ILE A 267 0.93 -15.00 -3.02
CA ILE A 267 1.73 -16.21 -2.80
C ILE A 267 2.77 -15.97 -1.70
N GLU A 268 3.50 -14.85 -1.74
CA GLU A 268 4.49 -14.51 -0.73
C GLU A 268 3.87 -14.37 0.67
N ASN A 269 2.73 -13.69 0.77
CA ASN A 269 1.99 -13.54 2.02
C ASN A 269 1.49 -14.91 2.54
N ARG A 270 1.03 -15.80 1.65
CA ARG A 270 0.64 -17.16 2.05
C ARG A 270 1.83 -17.95 2.58
N LEU A 271 2.97 -17.89 1.89
CA LEU A 271 4.21 -18.55 2.30
C LEU A 271 4.65 -18.08 3.70
N GLU A 272 4.59 -16.78 3.97
CA GLU A 272 4.93 -16.19 5.26
C GLU A 272 3.96 -16.63 6.37
N ASN A 273 2.65 -16.55 6.11
CA ASN A 273 1.62 -16.94 7.07
C ASN A 273 1.72 -18.42 7.45
N SER A 274 1.95 -19.31 6.50
CA SER A 274 2.12 -20.75 6.77
C SER A 274 3.29 -21.01 7.71
N ILE A 275 4.38 -20.26 7.59
CA ILE A 275 5.55 -20.42 8.48
C ILE A 275 5.29 -19.85 9.86
N GLN A 276 4.61 -18.71 9.98
CA GLN A 276 4.20 -18.18 11.28
C GLN A 276 3.25 -19.15 12.01
N GLN A 277 2.36 -19.82 11.28
CA GLN A 277 1.52 -20.89 11.83
C GLN A 277 2.35 -22.09 12.30
N LEU A 278 3.37 -22.51 11.56
CA LEU A 278 4.27 -23.58 11.99
C LEU A 278 5.09 -23.19 13.23
N ILE A 279 5.61 -21.96 13.28
CA ILE A 279 6.36 -21.43 14.43
C ILE A 279 5.46 -21.41 15.68
N SER A 280 4.25 -20.87 15.57
CA SER A 280 3.32 -20.83 16.71
C SER A 280 2.93 -22.22 17.19
N ARG A 281 2.74 -23.18 16.27
CA ARG A 281 2.47 -24.58 16.61
C ARG A 281 3.68 -25.26 17.25
N LEU A 282 4.89 -24.98 16.80
CA LEU A 282 6.13 -25.46 17.41
C LEU A 282 6.28 -24.93 18.83
N ASN A 283 6.07 -23.62 19.05
CA ASN A 283 6.11 -23.02 20.38
C ASN A 283 5.04 -23.63 21.30
N THR A 284 3.83 -23.85 20.78
CA THR A 284 2.76 -24.52 21.53
C THR A 284 3.13 -25.95 21.92
N LEU A 285 3.82 -26.68 21.05
CA LEU A 285 4.33 -28.02 21.35
C LEU A 285 5.47 -27.95 22.36
N GLU A 286 6.42 -27.03 22.20
CA GLU A 286 7.50 -26.82 23.17
C GLU A 286 6.93 -26.55 24.57
N ASP A 287 6.01 -25.60 24.70
CA ASP A 287 5.34 -25.30 25.97
C ASP A 287 4.60 -26.51 26.54
N ARG A 288 3.88 -27.25 25.68
CA ARG A 288 3.13 -28.43 26.08
C ARG A 288 4.04 -29.58 26.51
N TYR A 289 5.22 -29.77 25.92
CA TYR A 289 6.13 -30.87 26.27
C TYR A 289 7.11 -30.49 27.38
N ARG A 290 7.35 -29.19 27.60
CA ARG A 290 8.19 -28.67 28.70
C ARG A 290 7.60 -28.99 30.08
N SER A 291 6.29 -28.87 30.25
CA SER A 291 5.64 -29.14 31.54
C SER A 291 5.62 -30.64 31.93
N PRO A 292 5.19 -31.57 31.05
CA PRO A 292 5.17 -33.00 31.36
C PRO A 292 6.56 -33.62 31.52
N MET A 293 7.58 -33.14 30.80
CA MET A 293 8.95 -33.63 31.00
C MET A 293 9.48 -33.29 32.40
N ALA A 294 9.20 -32.09 32.89
CA ALA A 294 9.62 -31.69 34.24
C ALA A 294 8.91 -32.51 35.33
N GLU A 295 7.63 -32.83 35.12
CA GLU A 295 6.85 -33.70 36.01
C GLU A 295 7.36 -35.14 35.98
N LEU A 296 7.60 -35.71 34.80
CA LEU A 296 8.16 -37.06 34.63
C LEU A 296 9.56 -37.17 35.25
N ALA A 297 10.41 -36.14 35.14
CA ALA A 297 11.72 -36.12 35.78
C ALA A 297 11.62 -36.16 37.31
N ARG A 298 10.68 -35.40 37.90
CA ARG A 298 10.41 -35.44 39.35
C ARG A 298 9.86 -36.78 39.80
N GLU A 299 9.01 -37.42 39.01
CA GLU A 299 8.50 -38.76 39.33
C GLU A 299 9.62 -39.81 39.27
N VAL A 300 10.49 -39.75 38.26
CA VAL A 300 11.66 -40.65 38.18
C VAL A 300 12.59 -40.45 39.37
N GLU A 301 12.88 -39.22 39.78
CA GLU A 301 13.71 -38.94 40.96
C GLU A 301 13.05 -39.45 42.26
N LYS A 302 11.72 -39.32 42.36
CA LYS A 302 10.93 -39.88 43.48
C LYS A 302 10.96 -41.40 43.50
N TRP A 303 10.92 -42.08 42.35
CA TRP A 303 10.99 -43.54 42.28
C TRP A 303 12.43 -44.05 42.47
N GLN A 304 13.43 -43.36 41.92
CA GLN A 304 14.84 -43.66 42.14
C GLN A 304 15.23 -43.52 43.62
N SER A 305 14.79 -42.45 44.31
CA SER A 305 15.04 -42.30 45.75
C SER A 305 14.38 -43.42 46.58
N LYS A 306 13.16 -43.85 46.23
CA LYS A 306 12.53 -45.00 46.88
C LYS A 306 13.27 -46.31 46.63
N VAL A 307 13.73 -46.54 45.40
CA VAL A 307 14.50 -47.75 45.04
C VAL A 307 15.84 -47.76 45.77
N ASN A 308 16.55 -46.64 45.78
CA ASN A 308 17.82 -46.51 46.49
C ASN A 308 17.66 -46.74 47.99
N ALA A 309 16.63 -46.16 48.63
CA ALA A 309 16.34 -46.41 50.04
C ALA A 309 15.98 -47.89 50.32
N HIS A 310 15.28 -48.56 49.40
CA HIS A 310 15.02 -50.00 49.51
C HIS A 310 16.28 -50.85 49.34
N LEU A 311 17.19 -50.48 48.42
CA LEU A 311 18.45 -51.17 48.20
C LEU A 311 19.42 -50.99 49.39
N GLU A 312 19.46 -49.80 50.00
CA GLU A 312 20.17 -49.53 51.26
C GLU A 312 19.63 -50.40 52.40
N ASN A 313 18.31 -50.46 52.58
CA ASN A 313 17.67 -51.29 53.61
C ASN A 313 17.88 -52.79 53.41
N MET A 314 18.11 -53.24 52.17
CA MET A 314 18.43 -54.63 51.84
C MET A 314 19.94 -54.94 51.90
N GLY A 315 20.78 -53.96 52.26
CA GLY A 315 22.23 -54.15 52.45
C GLY A 315 23.07 -54.13 51.18
N PHE A 316 22.54 -53.58 50.08
CA PHE A 316 23.24 -53.44 48.79
C PHE A 316 23.68 -51.99 48.49
N GLY A 317 23.56 -51.07 49.45
CA GLY A 317 23.92 -49.66 49.26
C GLY A 317 25.43 -49.42 49.29
N GLY A 318 26.01 -49.17 48.11
CA GLY A 318 27.36 -48.63 47.90
C GLY A 318 27.33 -47.65 46.74
#